data_AF-A0A9P9KUU0-F1
#
_entry.id   AF-A0A9P9KUU0-F1
#
_cell.length_a   1.000
_cell.length_b   1.000
_cell.length_c   1.000
_cell.angle_alpha   90.00
_cell.angle_beta   90.00
_cell.angle_gamma   90.00
#
_symmetry.space_group_name_H-M   'P 1'
#
loop_
_entity.id
_entity.type
_entity.pdbx_description
1 polymer ?
#
loop_
_entity_poly.entity_id
_entity_poly.type
_entity_poly.pdbx_seq_one_letter_code
_entity_poly.pdbx_strand_id
1 'polypeptide(L)'
;MHSIPDDKPMASPAVALLPANIHPLHGGNPNEQIHAHSTVPWRANFLRRLPWDAFVSLFVGIGCALFMISIVLKSNGDQIDNWPVSPGVYLAIASVVANIVLRYTFNKGVEISWWVAALREDGKTTVADLHHIWSFGTSLRSALLAGRGFNLVAVAAVLLALVPANAPLAQRASRTISRPIASNINIPIVAALSLNATSGTTGMTTGRAHQITYITPSFAPVLQNHLLSAPIRLKNSPCQGTTICRGILQAAGYKMACANGTEFFDKTPRMPDEVAEDGNSAFNESTVFSTNFSYMIYEPTQKLRAREPVMNLTAKFKEHGRCKGNVAVRKCIMVPATLTYRIVIANGTIALDRGYTYEDDRLIKYAETSEMQLHGGIFLALQGIFSAKVTLRWAGAVGYDMTTTGITALRYSRRAKEDTDTDFLCQNRWLDPTHDILMTARELMFRLALQGNNSYVAAQSVRVSQEGTEVVYTSDFLFLGLALMLIGLAAVAVVPLLMYWWRLGRDVSLSPIEIARAFSAPELAGSGSNMDASRLVKDIGAREVRYGAVSYRGANSYQGHVWSELAFAHPSVVQAPQRGEQY
;
A
#
# COMPACT_ATOMS: atom_id res chain seq x y z
N MET A 1 52.71 12.50 -86.56
CA MET A 1 51.56 12.28 -87.48
C MET A 1 50.32 12.11 -86.61
N HIS A 2 49.39 13.05 -86.71
CA HIS A 2 48.19 13.16 -85.89
C HIS A 2 47.23 11.99 -86.11
N SER A 3 46.73 11.41 -85.01
CA SER A 3 45.58 10.50 -85.00
C SER A 3 44.45 11.13 -84.16
N ILE A 4 43.31 11.32 -84.82
CA ILE A 4 42.00 11.73 -84.31
C ILE A 4 41.44 10.59 -83.44
N PRO A 5 40.81 10.84 -82.28
CA PRO A 5 40.05 9.83 -81.56
C PRO A 5 38.55 9.85 -81.93
N ASP A 6 38.00 8.64 -82.02
CA ASP A 6 36.66 8.27 -82.44
C ASP A 6 35.52 8.82 -81.57
N ASP A 7 34.41 9.13 -82.27
CA ASP A 7 33.11 9.50 -81.75
C ASP A 7 32.45 8.38 -80.93
N LYS A 8 31.87 8.79 -79.81
CA LYS A 8 31.14 7.97 -78.85
C LYS A 8 29.65 7.91 -79.28
N PRO A 9 29.05 6.74 -79.56
CA PRO A 9 27.64 6.70 -79.90
C PRO A 9 26.75 6.88 -78.65
N MET A 10 25.84 7.84 -78.77
CA MET A 10 24.80 8.23 -77.83
C MET A 10 23.76 7.10 -77.69
N ALA A 11 23.60 6.55 -76.49
CA ALA A 11 22.63 5.49 -76.22
C ALA A 11 21.19 6.04 -76.28
N SER A 12 20.37 5.47 -77.16
CA SER A 12 18.94 5.77 -77.29
C SER A 12 18.17 5.15 -76.12
N PRO A 13 17.18 5.84 -75.50
CA PRO A 13 16.43 5.28 -74.39
C PRO A 13 15.53 4.13 -74.85
N ALA A 14 15.59 3.00 -74.14
CA ALA A 14 14.72 1.86 -74.37
C ALA A 14 13.27 2.25 -74.01
N VAL A 15 12.39 2.21 -75.01
CA VAL A 15 10.96 2.54 -74.91
C VAL A 15 10.20 1.27 -74.53
N ALA A 16 9.45 1.30 -73.43
CA ALA A 16 8.53 0.22 -73.08
C ALA A 16 7.29 0.26 -73.99
N LEU A 17 7.02 -0.85 -74.68
CA LEU A 17 5.78 -1.05 -75.45
C LEU A 17 4.64 -1.43 -74.50
N LEU A 18 3.50 -0.77 -74.64
CA LEU A 18 2.26 -1.10 -73.94
C LEU A 18 1.77 -2.52 -74.30
N PRO A 19 1.19 -3.28 -73.36
CA PRO A 19 0.25 -4.34 -73.70
C PRO A 19 -1.11 -3.70 -74.00
N ALA A 20 -1.39 -3.44 -75.28
CA ALA A 20 -2.74 -3.09 -75.72
C ALA A 20 -3.58 -4.38 -75.88
N ASN A 21 -4.77 -4.34 -75.28
CA ASN A 21 -5.95 -5.17 -75.55
C ASN A 21 -5.93 -6.65 -75.12
N ILE A 22 -6.71 -6.91 -74.06
CA ILE A 22 -7.27 -8.23 -73.76
C ILE A 22 -8.48 -8.45 -74.67
N HIS A 23 -8.36 -9.39 -75.62
CA HIS A 23 -9.45 -10.32 -75.96
C HIS A 23 -8.83 -11.71 -76.19
N PRO A 24 -9.48 -12.80 -75.73
CA PRO A 24 -8.93 -14.13 -75.84
C PRO A 24 -9.10 -14.64 -77.28
N LEU A 25 -8.00 -14.90 -77.97
CA LEU A 25 -8.03 -15.71 -79.18
C LEU A 25 -7.19 -16.96 -78.98
N HIS A 26 -7.91 -18.08 -78.92
CA HIS A 26 -7.43 -19.43 -79.14
C HIS A 26 -6.67 -19.49 -80.48
N GLY A 27 -5.46 -20.05 -80.48
CA GLY A 27 -4.69 -20.34 -81.70
C GLY A 27 -3.18 -20.21 -81.47
N GLY A 28 -2.53 -21.31 -81.11
CA GLY A 28 -1.15 -21.32 -80.61
C GLY A 28 -0.03 -21.40 -81.65
N ASN A 29 1.20 -21.35 -81.14
CA ASN A 29 2.40 -22.02 -81.67
C ASN A 29 3.31 -22.41 -80.46
N PRO A 30 3.91 -23.61 -80.37
CA PRO A 30 4.16 -24.27 -79.09
C PRO A 30 5.61 -24.25 -78.55
N ASN A 31 6.39 -23.17 -78.71
CA ASN A 31 7.80 -23.15 -78.25
C ASN A 31 8.21 -21.94 -77.40
N GLU A 32 7.28 -21.29 -76.71
CA GLU A 32 7.62 -20.37 -75.64
C GLU A 32 7.40 -21.07 -74.31
N GLN A 33 8.43 -21.13 -73.45
CA GLN A 33 8.33 -21.75 -72.13
C GLN A 33 7.25 -21.01 -71.32
N ILE A 34 6.05 -21.59 -71.31
CA ILE A 34 4.94 -21.16 -70.48
C ILE A 34 5.40 -21.39 -69.03
N HIS A 35 5.89 -20.34 -68.38
CA HIS A 35 5.88 -20.29 -66.92
C HIS A 35 4.43 -20.53 -66.51
N ALA A 36 4.14 -21.71 -65.99
CA ALA A 36 2.80 -22.09 -65.55
C ALA A 36 2.30 -21.03 -64.56
N HIS A 37 1.39 -20.17 -65.02
CA HIS A 37 0.80 -19.14 -64.18
C HIS A 37 0.18 -19.82 -62.96
N SER A 38 0.63 -19.43 -61.78
CA SER A 38 0.14 -19.88 -60.48
C SER A 38 -1.31 -19.41 -60.28
N THR A 39 -2.28 -20.09 -60.90
CA THR A 39 -3.69 -19.71 -60.86
C THR A 39 -4.39 -20.33 -59.65
N VAL A 40 -4.83 -19.49 -58.72
CA VAL A 40 -5.64 -19.92 -57.58
C VAL A 40 -7.12 -19.63 -57.89
N PRO A 41 -8.00 -20.64 -57.95
CA PRO A 41 -9.41 -20.42 -58.29
C PRO A 41 -10.14 -19.64 -57.19
N TRP A 42 -11.10 -18.80 -57.60
CA TRP A 42 -12.00 -18.12 -56.67
C TRP A 42 -12.88 -19.15 -55.96
N ARG A 43 -12.74 -19.28 -54.64
CA ARG A 43 -13.53 -20.21 -53.82
C ARG A 43 -14.06 -19.50 -52.59
N ALA A 44 -15.17 -18.81 -52.77
CA ALA A 44 -16.00 -18.30 -51.68
C ALA A 44 -16.56 -19.49 -50.88
N ASN A 45 -16.29 -19.54 -49.59
CA ASN A 45 -16.82 -20.58 -48.69
C ASN A 45 -16.94 -20.02 -47.27
N PHE A 46 -18.12 -20.17 -46.68
CA PHE A 46 -18.45 -19.62 -45.37
C PHE A 46 -17.54 -20.10 -44.24
N LEU A 47 -17.27 -21.42 -44.17
CA LEU A 47 -16.51 -22.02 -43.06
C LEU A 47 -15.00 -21.95 -43.28
N ARG A 48 -14.54 -22.12 -44.53
CA ARG A 48 -13.11 -22.19 -44.85
C ARG A 48 -12.44 -20.82 -44.88
N ARG A 49 -13.21 -19.73 -45.06
CA ARG A 49 -12.73 -18.34 -45.11
C ARG A 49 -13.16 -17.52 -43.91
N LEU A 50 -13.58 -18.17 -42.82
CA LEU A 50 -13.90 -17.50 -41.58
C LEU A 50 -12.63 -16.81 -41.03
N PRO A 51 -12.66 -15.49 -40.72
CA PRO A 51 -11.53 -14.80 -40.11
C PRO A 51 -11.36 -15.23 -38.64
N TRP A 52 -10.86 -16.45 -38.43
CA TRP A 52 -10.70 -17.07 -37.11
C TRP A 52 -9.93 -16.18 -36.14
N ASP A 53 -8.87 -15.53 -36.61
CA ASP A 53 -8.05 -14.65 -35.78
C ASP A 53 -8.85 -13.47 -35.20
N ALA A 54 -9.80 -12.92 -35.98
CA ALA A 54 -10.65 -11.80 -35.55
C ALA A 54 -11.75 -12.24 -34.56
N PHE A 55 -12.29 -13.45 -34.74
CA PHE A 55 -13.26 -14.01 -33.80
C PHE A 55 -12.60 -14.42 -32.48
N VAL A 56 -11.41 -15.05 -32.54
CA VAL A 56 -10.62 -15.40 -31.34
C VAL A 56 -10.27 -14.14 -30.54
N SER A 57 -9.79 -13.07 -31.20
CA SER A 57 -9.50 -11.81 -30.52
C SER A 57 -10.74 -11.18 -29.88
N LEU A 58 -11.91 -11.29 -30.52
CA LEU A 58 -13.18 -10.84 -29.94
C LEU A 58 -13.57 -11.66 -28.69
N PHE A 59 -13.44 -12.99 -28.73
CA PHE A 59 -13.68 -13.85 -27.57
C PHE A 59 -12.72 -13.57 -26.42
N VAL A 60 -11.45 -13.31 -26.70
CA VAL A 60 -10.47 -12.88 -25.69
C VAL A 60 -10.89 -11.54 -25.07
N GLY A 61 -11.40 -10.60 -25.87
CA GLY A 61 -11.94 -9.32 -25.38
C GLY A 61 -13.15 -9.50 -24.44
N ILE A 62 -14.09 -10.38 -24.81
CA ILE A 62 -15.23 -10.75 -23.95
C ILE A 62 -14.74 -11.42 -22.66
N GLY A 63 -13.74 -12.31 -22.77
CA GLY A 63 -13.10 -12.95 -21.61
C GLY A 63 -12.49 -11.93 -20.65
N CYS A 64 -11.82 -10.89 -21.17
CA CYS A 64 -11.28 -9.80 -20.36
C CYS A 64 -12.39 -9.04 -19.63
N ALA A 65 -13.51 -8.76 -20.29
CA ALA A 65 -14.68 -8.11 -19.68
C ALA A 65 -15.28 -8.95 -18.53
N LEU A 66 -15.45 -10.25 -18.73
CA LEU A 66 -15.93 -11.19 -17.69
C LEU A 66 -14.93 -11.33 -16.53
N PHE A 67 -13.64 -11.31 -16.83
CA PHE A 67 -12.59 -11.33 -15.82
C PHE A 67 -12.62 -10.06 -14.97
N MET A 68 -12.80 -8.88 -15.57
CA MET A 68 -12.95 -7.62 -14.83
C MET A 68 -14.16 -7.65 -13.89
N ILE A 69 -15.31 -8.16 -14.35
CA ILE A 69 -16.51 -8.32 -13.52
C ILE A 69 -16.22 -9.24 -12.33
N SER A 70 -15.56 -10.38 -12.60
CA SER A 70 -15.26 -11.40 -11.59
C SER A 70 -14.31 -10.87 -10.50
N ILE A 71 -13.27 -10.12 -10.88
CA ILE A 71 -12.34 -9.51 -9.93
C ILE A 71 -13.06 -8.49 -9.03
N VAL A 72 -13.86 -7.59 -9.60
CA VAL A 72 -14.57 -6.55 -8.84
C VAL A 72 -15.60 -7.15 -7.89
N LEU A 73 -16.31 -8.20 -8.30
CA LEU A 73 -17.27 -8.90 -7.44
C LEU A 73 -16.56 -9.63 -6.30
N LYS A 74 -15.46 -10.33 -6.59
CA LYS A 74 -14.71 -11.09 -5.58
C LYS A 74 -13.98 -10.18 -4.59
N SER A 75 -13.46 -9.04 -5.04
CA SER A 75 -12.75 -8.11 -4.16
C SER A 75 -13.68 -7.32 -3.24
N ASN A 76 -14.98 -7.27 -3.51
CA ASN A 76 -15.88 -6.39 -2.77
C ASN A 76 -16.07 -6.85 -1.31
N GLY A 77 -15.63 -6.04 -0.36
CA GLY A 77 -15.69 -6.33 1.07
C GLY A 77 -14.57 -7.25 1.56
N ASP A 78 -13.61 -7.62 0.70
CA ASP A 78 -12.51 -8.49 1.07
C ASP A 78 -11.32 -7.68 1.64
N GLN A 79 -10.54 -8.32 2.51
CA GLN A 79 -9.41 -7.72 3.19
C GLN A 79 -8.20 -7.60 2.25
N ILE A 80 -7.37 -6.57 2.45
CA ILE A 80 -6.13 -6.39 1.65
C ILE A 80 -5.20 -7.60 1.77
N ASP A 81 -5.09 -8.19 2.96
CA ASP A 81 -4.15 -9.29 3.23
C ASP A 81 -4.50 -10.57 2.47
N ASN A 82 -5.74 -10.71 1.98
CA ASN A 82 -6.17 -11.86 1.18
C ASN A 82 -5.71 -11.78 -0.29
N TRP A 83 -5.17 -10.64 -0.72
CA TRP A 83 -4.81 -10.38 -2.11
C TRP A 83 -3.29 -10.15 -2.26
N PRO A 84 -2.55 -11.07 -2.92
CA PRO A 84 -1.11 -10.88 -3.15
C PRO A 84 -0.82 -9.73 -4.12
N VAL A 85 -1.77 -9.42 -5.00
CA VAL A 85 -1.71 -8.33 -5.97
C VAL A 85 -3.03 -7.58 -5.90
N SER A 86 -2.99 -6.25 -5.93
CA SER A 86 -4.19 -5.44 -5.81
C SER A 86 -5.17 -5.69 -6.97
N PRO A 87 -6.48 -5.75 -6.71
CA PRO A 87 -7.51 -5.89 -7.75
C PRO A 87 -7.34 -4.88 -8.91
N GLY A 88 -6.96 -3.63 -8.60
CA GLY A 88 -6.73 -2.60 -9.60
C GLY A 88 -5.66 -2.94 -10.64
N VAL A 89 -4.63 -3.70 -10.28
CA VAL A 89 -3.58 -4.15 -11.22
C VAL A 89 -4.14 -5.19 -12.19
N TYR A 90 -4.94 -6.15 -11.70
CA TYR A 90 -5.61 -7.12 -12.58
C TYR A 90 -6.54 -6.44 -13.59
N LEU A 91 -7.28 -5.41 -13.15
CA LEU A 91 -8.16 -4.62 -14.00
C LEU A 91 -7.39 -3.81 -15.06
N ALA A 92 -6.22 -3.27 -14.71
CA ALA A 92 -5.34 -2.59 -15.65
C ALA A 92 -4.84 -3.53 -16.75
N ILE A 93 -4.34 -4.71 -16.39
CA ILE A 93 -3.83 -5.71 -17.34
C ILE A 93 -4.95 -6.16 -18.29
N ALA A 94 -6.13 -6.48 -17.74
CA ALA A 94 -7.28 -6.90 -18.54
C ALA A 94 -7.73 -5.80 -19.53
N SER A 95 -7.72 -4.54 -19.09
CA SER A 95 -8.05 -3.40 -19.96
C SER A 95 -7.05 -3.24 -21.11
N VAL A 96 -5.74 -3.38 -20.83
CA VAL A 96 -4.70 -3.30 -21.88
C VAL A 96 -4.87 -4.42 -22.91
N VAL A 97 -5.07 -5.66 -22.45
CA VAL A 97 -5.30 -6.80 -23.34
C VAL A 97 -6.55 -6.57 -24.20
N ALA A 98 -7.67 -6.14 -23.59
CA ALA A 98 -8.91 -5.82 -24.30
C ALA A 98 -8.70 -4.76 -25.39
N ASN A 99 -7.90 -3.72 -25.12
CA ASN A 99 -7.64 -2.64 -26.08
C ASN A 99 -6.83 -3.13 -27.29
N ILE A 100 -5.82 -3.97 -27.05
CA ILE A 100 -4.99 -4.56 -28.11
C ILE A 100 -5.85 -5.46 -29.01
N VAL A 101 -6.64 -6.37 -28.43
CA VAL A 101 -7.43 -7.33 -29.21
C VAL A 101 -8.58 -6.66 -29.96
N LEU A 102 -9.21 -5.63 -29.39
CA LEU A 102 -10.22 -4.83 -30.10
C LEU A 102 -9.61 -4.08 -31.28
N ARG A 103 -8.40 -3.51 -31.13
CA ARG A 103 -7.70 -2.84 -32.23
C ARG A 103 -7.30 -3.81 -33.34
N TYR A 104 -6.84 -4.99 -32.99
CA TYR A 104 -6.55 -6.05 -33.95
C TYR A 104 -7.81 -6.44 -34.74
N THR A 105 -8.92 -6.68 -34.03
CA THR A 105 -10.22 -7.05 -34.63
C THR A 105 -10.72 -5.95 -35.57
N PHE A 106 -10.61 -4.68 -35.17
CA PHE A 106 -10.98 -3.54 -36.00
C PHE A 106 -10.18 -3.49 -37.30
N ASN A 107 -8.85 -3.62 -37.24
CA ASN A 107 -8.01 -3.59 -38.44
C ASN A 107 -8.42 -4.71 -39.42
N LYS A 108 -8.70 -5.92 -38.92
CA LYS A 108 -9.23 -7.02 -39.75
C LYS A 108 -10.61 -6.72 -40.33
N GLY A 109 -11.49 -6.09 -39.56
CA GLY A 109 -12.78 -5.61 -40.05
C GLY A 109 -12.64 -4.58 -41.18
N VAL A 110 -11.68 -3.67 -41.11
CA VAL A 110 -11.41 -2.69 -42.17
C VAL A 110 -10.94 -3.38 -43.44
N GLU A 111 -10.01 -4.34 -43.34
CA GLU A 111 -9.54 -5.14 -44.49
C GLU A 111 -10.72 -5.82 -45.20
N ILE A 112 -11.56 -6.54 -44.45
CA ILE A 112 -12.73 -7.24 -45.00
C ILE A 112 -13.71 -6.24 -45.63
N SER A 113 -14.03 -5.15 -44.91
CA SER A 113 -15.00 -4.15 -45.36
C SER A 113 -14.57 -3.47 -46.67
N TRP A 114 -13.26 -3.24 -46.86
CA TRP A 114 -12.73 -2.63 -48.08
C TRP A 114 -12.92 -3.55 -49.30
N TRP A 115 -12.54 -4.83 -49.19
CA TRP A 115 -12.68 -5.79 -50.29
C TRP A 115 -14.14 -6.16 -50.55
N VAL A 116 -14.97 -6.26 -49.52
CA VAL A 116 -16.41 -6.47 -49.68
C VAL A 116 -17.07 -5.27 -50.38
N ALA A 117 -16.66 -4.04 -50.07
CA ALA A 117 -17.13 -2.85 -50.77
C ALA A 117 -16.73 -2.86 -52.24
N ALA A 118 -15.50 -3.28 -52.56
CA ALA A 118 -14.99 -3.42 -53.92
C ALA A 118 -15.74 -4.48 -54.75
N LEU A 119 -16.29 -5.51 -54.10
CA LEU A 119 -17.02 -6.60 -54.75
C LEU A 119 -18.54 -6.38 -54.86
N ARG A 120 -19.07 -5.23 -54.44
CA ARG A 120 -20.52 -4.99 -54.55
C ARG A 120 -20.94 -4.90 -56.01
N GLU A 121 -21.92 -5.72 -56.38
CA GLU A 121 -22.46 -5.82 -57.74
C GLU A 121 -23.30 -4.59 -58.15
N ASP A 122 -23.64 -3.72 -57.19
CA ASP A 122 -24.52 -2.56 -57.40
C ASP A 122 -23.92 -1.46 -58.27
N GLY A 123 -22.64 -1.57 -58.68
CA GLY A 123 -21.94 -0.63 -59.57
C GLY A 123 -21.72 0.78 -59.00
N LYS A 124 -22.09 1.03 -57.74
CA LYS A 124 -22.07 2.34 -57.08
C LYS A 124 -20.81 2.63 -56.26
N THR A 125 -19.95 1.63 -56.04
CA THR A 125 -18.73 1.82 -55.25
C THR A 125 -17.74 2.69 -56.01
N THR A 126 -17.41 3.86 -55.46
CA THR A 126 -16.44 4.79 -56.06
C THR A 126 -15.05 4.63 -55.44
N VAL A 127 -14.00 5.01 -56.16
CA VAL A 127 -12.62 5.04 -55.60
C VAL A 127 -12.55 5.90 -54.33
N ALA A 128 -13.36 6.96 -54.24
CA ALA A 128 -13.48 7.77 -53.04
C ALA A 128 -14.00 6.95 -51.84
N ASP A 129 -14.97 6.05 -52.03
CA ASP A 129 -15.48 5.19 -50.96
C ASP A 129 -14.43 4.20 -50.44
N LEU A 130 -13.64 3.60 -51.35
CA LEU A 130 -12.52 2.74 -50.97
C LEU A 130 -11.43 3.53 -50.21
N HIS A 131 -11.14 4.76 -50.67
CA HIS A 131 -10.22 5.66 -49.98
C HIS A 131 -10.75 6.07 -48.59
N HIS A 132 -12.04 6.35 -48.46
CA HIS A 132 -12.67 6.68 -47.18
C HIS A 132 -12.59 5.50 -46.20
N ILE A 133 -12.94 4.27 -46.61
CA ILE A 133 -12.81 3.07 -45.77
C ILE A 133 -11.36 2.88 -45.30
N TRP A 134 -10.39 2.98 -46.21
CA TRP A 134 -8.97 2.84 -45.87
C TRP A 134 -8.48 3.96 -44.94
N SER A 135 -8.79 5.22 -45.28
CA SER A 135 -8.35 6.39 -44.51
C SER A 135 -8.96 6.44 -43.11
N PHE A 136 -10.20 5.98 -42.92
CA PHE A 136 -10.81 5.89 -41.59
C PHE A 136 -10.20 4.77 -40.75
N GLY A 137 -9.76 3.68 -41.37
CA GLY A 137 -9.05 2.60 -40.68
C GLY A 137 -7.65 2.97 -40.20
N THR A 138 -6.96 3.86 -40.92
CA THR A 138 -5.57 4.26 -40.62
C THR A 138 -5.45 5.60 -39.90
N SER A 139 -6.41 6.53 -40.07
CA SER A 139 -6.37 7.89 -39.56
C SER A 139 -7.66 8.29 -38.82
N LEU A 140 -7.52 8.52 -37.51
CA LEU A 140 -8.61 9.03 -36.67
C LEU A 140 -9.08 10.42 -37.10
N ARG A 141 -8.16 11.29 -37.55
CA ARG A 141 -8.49 12.64 -38.04
C ARG A 141 -9.43 12.56 -39.25
N SER A 142 -9.18 11.60 -40.15
CA SER A 142 -10.01 11.39 -41.33
C SER A 142 -11.40 10.88 -40.95
N ALA A 143 -11.49 9.98 -39.95
CA ALA A 143 -12.78 9.49 -39.44
C ALA A 143 -13.61 10.59 -38.76
N LEU A 144 -12.98 11.47 -37.98
CA LEU A 144 -13.66 12.59 -37.29
C LEU A 144 -14.14 13.68 -38.26
N LEU A 145 -13.40 13.93 -39.35
CA LEU A 145 -13.69 14.99 -40.33
C LEU A 145 -14.39 14.47 -41.60
N ALA A 146 -14.95 13.26 -41.57
CA ALA A 146 -15.52 12.59 -42.74
C ALA A 146 -16.72 13.33 -43.38
N GLY A 147 -17.42 14.19 -42.63
CA GLY A 147 -18.56 14.97 -43.14
C GLY A 147 -19.65 14.08 -43.74
N ARG A 148 -19.97 14.28 -45.03
CA ARG A 148 -21.00 13.51 -45.78
C ARG A 148 -20.56 12.08 -46.13
N GLY A 149 -19.29 11.72 -45.96
CA GLY A 149 -18.75 10.37 -46.21
C GLY A 149 -18.70 9.47 -44.97
N PHE A 150 -19.43 9.81 -43.90
CA PHE A 150 -19.42 9.07 -42.64
C PHE A 150 -20.06 7.69 -42.80
N ASN A 151 -19.29 6.64 -42.52
CA ASN A 151 -19.72 5.24 -42.66
C ASN A 151 -19.50 4.46 -41.36
N LEU A 152 -19.92 3.19 -41.33
CA LEU A 152 -19.77 2.34 -40.15
C LEU A 152 -18.31 2.19 -39.68
N VAL A 153 -17.34 2.19 -40.62
CA VAL A 153 -15.91 2.14 -40.31
C VAL A 153 -15.47 3.38 -39.54
N ALA A 154 -15.98 4.57 -39.91
CA ALA A 154 -15.72 5.81 -39.19
C ALA A 154 -16.29 5.78 -37.75
N VAL A 155 -17.50 5.25 -37.55
CA VAL A 155 -18.09 5.06 -36.20
C VAL A 155 -17.21 4.15 -35.34
N ALA A 156 -16.84 2.99 -35.89
CA ALA A 156 -16.00 2.02 -35.19
C ALA A 156 -14.62 2.61 -34.86
N ALA A 157 -14.01 3.38 -35.78
CA ALA A 157 -12.73 4.06 -35.55
C ALA A 157 -12.79 5.07 -34.39
N VAL A 158 -13.85 5.89 -34.34
CA VAL A 158 -14.05 6.89 -33.29
C VAL A 158 -14.30 6.23 -31.93
N LEU A 159 -15.18 5.22 -31.87
CA LEU A 159 -15.43 4.49 -30.62
C LEU A 159 -14.19 3.78 -30.12
N LEU A 160 -13.44 3.14 -31.01
CA LEU A 160 -12.19 2.47 -30.67
C LEU A 160 -11.13 3.43 -30.13
N ALA A 161 -11.10 4.67 -30.61
CA ALA A 161 -10.20 5.70 -30.07
C ALA A 161 -10.54 6.13 -28.64
N LEU A 162 -11.79 5.96 -28.20
CA LEU A 162 -12.23 6.24 -26.83
C LEU A 162 -11.98 5.07 -25.87
N VAL A 163 -11.81 3.85 -26.39
CA VAL A 163 -11.65 2.64 -25.57
C VAL A 163 -10.53 2.77 -24.53
N PRO A 164 -9.33 3.35 -24.79
CA PRO A 164 -8.28 3.48 -23.78
C PRO A 164 -8.69 4.17 -22.47
N ALA A 165 -9.77 4.96 -22.47
CA ALA A 165 -10.33 5.55 -21.25
C ALA A 165 -10.92 4.50 -20.28
N ASN A 166 -11.16 3.27 -20.74
CA ASN A 166 -11.61 2.16 -19.90
C ASN A 166 -10.60 1.79 -18.79
N ALA A 167 -9.30 1.95 -19.03
CA ALA A 167 -8.25 1.53 -18.10
C ALA A 167 -8.27 2.31 -16.77
N PRO A 168 -8.28 3.67 -16.76
CA PRO A 168 -8.42 4.41 -15.52
C PRO A 168 -9.80 4.21 -14.85
N LEU A 169 -10.86 4.03 -15.64
CA LEU A 169 -12.20 3.75 -15.10
C LEU A 169 -12.22 2.38 -14.39
N ALA A 170 -11.68 1.33 -15.02
CA ALA A 170 -11.59 0.00 -14.47
C ALA A 170 -10.74 -0.02 -13.19
N GLN A 171 -9.61 0.69 -13.15
CA GLN A 171 -8.81 0.81 -11.93
C GLN A 171 -9.58 1.48 -10.77
N ARG A 172 -10.40 2.50 -11.07
CA ARG A 172 -11.24 3.17 -10.06
C ARG A 172 -12.43 2.35 -9.57
N ALA A 173 -12.76 1.25 -10.25
CA ALA A 173 -13.81 0.35 -9.81
C ALA A 173 -13.48 -0.38 -8.50
N SER A 174 -12.21 -0.39 -8.06
CA SER A 174 -11.78 -0.94 -6.76
C SER A 174 -11.04 0.12 -5.96
N ARG A 175 -11.54 0.47 -4.78
CA ARG A 175 -10.91 1.42 -3.85
C ARG A 175 -10.80 0.83 -2.46
N THR A 176 -9.86 1.30 -1.67
CA THR A 176 -9.64 0.85 -0.29
C THR A 176 -10.33 1.78 0.70
N ILE A 177 -11.08 1.24 1.66
CA ILE A 177 -11.69 1.99 2.76
C ILE A 177 -11.31 1.36 4.09
N SER A 178 -11.03 2.19 5.11
CA SER A 178 -10.88 1.75 6.49
C SER A 178 -12.24 1.53 7.14
N ARG A 179 -12.53 0.28 7.52
CA ARG A 179 -13.72 -0.11 8.29
C ARG A 179 -13.34 -0.31 9.77
N PRO A 180 -14.08 0.28 10.72
CA PRO A 180 -13.83 0.03 12.13
C PRO A 180 -14.25 -1.40 12.50
N ILE A 181 -13.38 -2.09 13.24
CA ILE A 181 -13.68 -3.38 13.88
C ILE A 181 -13.92 -3.11 15.36
N ALA A 182 -15.06 -3.57 15.85
CA ALA A 182 -15.37 -3.69 17.27
C ALA A 182 -15.83 -5.13 17.51
N SER A 183 -14.95 -5.97 18.06
CA SER A 183 -15.27 -7.37 18.34
C SER A 183 -14.82 -7.75 19.74
N ASN A 184 -15.56 -8.64 20.40
CA ASN A 184 -15.16 -9.18 21.69
C ASN A 184 -14.53 -10.55 21.47
N ILE A 185 -13.25 -10.70 21.84
CA ILE A 185 -12.51 -11.96 21.72
C ILE A 185 -11.98 -12.40 23.08
N ASN A 186 -11.80 -13.71 23.26
CA ASN A 186 -11.23 -14.28 24.47
C ASN A 186 -9.78 -14.68 24.21
N ILE A 187 -8.84 -14.17 25.01
CA ILE A 187 -7.41 -14.42 24.88
C ILE A 187 -6.91 -15.19 26.11
N PRO A 188 -6.20 -16.32 25.94
CA PRO A 188 -5.55 -17.00 27.05
C PRO A 188 -4.32 -16.21 27.50
N ILE A 189 -4.32 -15.75 28.74
CA ILE A 189 -3.19 -15.03 29.35
C ILE A 189 -2.78 -15.78 30.62
N VAL A 190 -1.49 -16.02 30.79
CA VAL A 190 -0.94 -16.59 32.02
C VAL A 190 -0.49 -15.44 32.91
N ALA A 191 -1.15 -15.27 34.05
CA ALA A 191 -0.78 -14.29 35.07
C ALA A 191 -1.01 -14.91 36.45
N ALA A 192 -0.04 -14.79 37.34
CA ALA A 192 -0.15 -15.28 38.71
C ALA A 192 -1.18 -14.45 39.49
N LEU A 193 -2.10 -15.10 40.20
CA LEU A 193 -3.12 -14.45 41.04
C LEU A 193 -2.58 -14.07 42.42
N SER A 194 -1.57 -14.81 42.91
CA SER A 194 -0.81 -14.52 44.12
C SER A 194 0.66 -14.94 43.94
N LEU A 195 1.56 -14.48 44.82
CA LEU A 195 2.96 -14.90 44.83
C LEU A 195 3.12 -16.11 45.74
N ASN A 196 3.99 -17.06 45.34
CA ASN A 196 4.31 -18.24 46.15
C ASN A 196 5.79 -18.29 46.52
N ALA A 197 6.14 -19.12 47.51
CA ALA A 197 7.52 -19.26 47.98
C ALA A 197 8.51 -19.82 46.93
N THR A 198 8.02 -20.57 45.94
CA THR A 198 8.87 -21.25 44.94
C THR A 198 9.16 -20.40 43.71
N SER A 199 8.30 -19.45 43.35
CA SER A 199 8.46 -18.63 42.13
C SER A 199 8.15 -17.13 42.30
N GLY A 200 7.59 -16.73 43.45
CA GLY A 200 7.20 -15.36 43.75
C GLY A 200 8.10 -14.63 44.75
N THR A 201 9.10 -15.29 45.34
CA THR A 201 10.03 -14.64 46.29
C THR A 201 10.86 -13.58 45.57
N THR A 202 10.77 -12.32 45.98
CA THR A 202 11.47 -11.19 45.35
C THR A 202 12.73 -10.75 46.09
N GLY A 203 12.82 -11.02 47.40
CA GLY A 203 13.98 -10.63 48.22
C GLY A 203 14.45 -11.74 49.15
N MET A 204 15.71 -11.68 49.56
CA MET A 204 16.29 -12.57 50.57
C MET A 204 16.63 -11.78 51.83
N THR A 205 16.27 -12.34 52.98
CA THR A 205 16.65 -11.83 54.30
C THR A 205 17.99 -12.43 54.71
N THR A 206 18.86 -11.61 55.32
CA THR A 206 20.16 -12.06 55.84
C THR A 206 20.41 -11.56 57.25
N GLY A 207 21.15 -12.34 58.03
CA GLY A 207 21.55 -11.97 59.40
C GLY A 207 20.45 -12.15 60.44
N ARG A 208 20.82 -12.01 61.72
CA ARG A 208 19.89 -12.22 62.86
C ARG A 208 18.80 -11.15 62.98
N ALA A 209 19.05 -9.96 62.43
CA ALA A 209 18.07 -8.87 62.38
C ALA A 209 17.00 -9.05 61.28
N HIS A 210 17.05 -10.16 60.52
CA HIS A 210 16.13 -10.48 59.43
C HIS A 210 15.99 -9.38 58.37
N GLN A 211 17.02 -8.56 58.13
CA GLN A 211 16.93 -7.46 57.17
C GLN A 211 16.95 -7.97 55.72
N ILE A 212 16.14 -7.38 54.85
CA ILE A 212 16.16 -7.66 53.42
C ILE A 212 17.32 -6.90 52.79
N THR A 213 18.27 -7.63 52.22
CA THR A 213 19.53 -7.06 51.71
C THR A 213 19.77 -7.37 50.24
N TYR A 214 19.12 -8.40 49.69
CA TYR A 214 19.31 -8.83 48.31
C TYR A 214 17.98 -9.05 47.59
N ILE A 215 18.00 -8.79 46.28
CA ILE A 215 16.95 -9.17 45.33
C ILE A 215 17.20 -10.60 44.85
N THR A 216 16.14 -11.40 44.69
CA THR A 216 16.25 -12.75 44.17
C THR A 216 16.58 -12.78 42.67
N PRO A 217 17.24 -13.85 42.18
CA PRO A 217 17.49 -14.04 40.75
C PRO A 217 16.22 -14.08 39.89
N SER A 218 15.08 -14.49 40.45
CA SER A 218 13.79 -14.50 39.75
C SER A 218 13.26 -13.09 39.53
N PHE A 219 13.42 -12.17 40.50
CA PHE A 219 12.93 -10.80 40.42
C PHE A 219 13.90 -9.82 39.73
N ALA A 220 15.21 -10.07 39.79
CA ALA A 220 16.23 -9.25 39.13
C ALA A 220 15.91 -8.90 37.64
N PRO A 221 15.53 -9.85 36.76
CA PRO A 221 15.17 -9.52 35.38
C PRO A 221 13.89 -8.70 35.26
N VAL A 222 12.93 -8.80 36.20
CA VAL A 222 11.73 -7.95 36.21
C VAL A 222 12.10 -6.51 36.47
N LEU A 223 12.92 -6.29 37.50
CA LEU A 223 13.40 -4.97 37.86
C LEU A 223 14.20 -4.37 36.71
N GLN A 224 15.13 -5.13 36.12
CA GLN A 224 15.92 -4.67 34.98
C GLN A 224 15.03 -4.28 33.79
N ASN A 225 14.04 -5.12 33.45
CA ASN A 225 13.12 -4.84 32.36
C ASN A 225 12.24 -3.61 32.63
N HIS A 226 11.88 -3.35 33.89
CA HIS A 226 11.17 -2.13 34.26
C HIS A 226 12.06 -0.89 34.09
N LEU A 227 13.30 -0.93 34.61
CA LEU A 227 14.25 0.18 34.47
C LEU A 227 14.58 0.50 33.00
N LEU A 228 14.62 -0.52 32.14
CA LEU A 228 14.81 -0.35 30.69
C LEU A 228 13.53 -0.04 29.92
N SER A 229 12.37 0.06 30.58
CA SER A 229 11.07 0.22 29.93
C SER A 229 10.78 -0.84 28.86
N ALA A 230 11.28 -2.06 29.05
CA ALA A 230 11.14 -3.15 28.10
C ALA A 230 9.67 -3.63 28.02
N PRO A 231 9.14 -3.91 26.82
CA PRO A 231 7.75 -4.34 26.64
C PRO A 231 7.55 -5.80 27.07
N ILE A 232 6.37 -6.12 27.62
CA ILE A 232 5.99 -7.50 28.00
C ILE A 232 5.39 -8.18 26.77
N ARG A 233 6.04 -9.24 26.27
CA ARG A 233 5.63 -9.95 25.04
C ARG A 233 4.66 -11.10 25.35
N LEU A 234 3.57 -11.19 24.60
CA LEU A 234 2.65 -12.33 24.62
C LEU A 234 3.03 -13.33 23.51
N LYS A 235 3.14 -14.62 23.84
CA LYS A 235 3.52 -15.66 22.86
C LYS A 235 2.47 -15.86 21.76
N ASN A 236 1.17 -15.72 22.07
CA ASN A 236 0.06 -15.97 21.15
C ASN A 236 -1.02 -14.87 21.26
N SER A 237 -0.75 -13.67 20.73
CA SER A 237 -1.74 -12.59 20.72
C SER A 237 -2.46 -12.50 19.37
N PRO A 238 -3.80 -12.54 19.33
CA PRO A 238 -4.59 -12.24 18.13
C PRO A 238 -4.63 -10.73 17.81
N CYS A 239 -4.12 -9.87 18.70
CA CYS A 239 -4.12 -8.42 18.53
C CYS A 239 -2.77 -7.98 17.93
N GLN A 240 -2.67 -8.06 16.61
CA GLN A 240 -1.50 -7.69 15.83
C GLN A 240 -1.79 -6.50 14.91
N GLY A 241 -0.73 -5.82 14.46
CA GLY A 241 -0.82 -4.69 13.55
C GLY A 241 -1.54 -3.48 14.15
N THR A 242 -2.54 -2.97 13.45
CA THR A 242 -3.32 -1.75 13.79
C THR A 242 -4.42 -2.01 14.83
N THR A 243 -4.60 -3.25 15.28
CA THR A 243 -5.65 -3.61 16.24
C THR A 243 -5.17 -3.42 17.68
N ILE A 244 -5.98 -2.73 18.48
CA ILE A 244 -5.75 -2.49 19.90
C ILE A 244 -6.82 -3.25 20.67
N CYS A 245 -6.41 -4.09 21.60
CA CYS A 245 -7.32 -4.84 22.45
C CYS A 245 -7.29 -4.29 23.87
N ARG A 246 -8.45 -3.93 24.39
CA ARG A 246 -8.61 -3.48 25.78
C ARG A 246 -9.36 -4.52 26.58
N GLY A 247 -8.89 -4.82 27.78
CA GLY A 247 -9.51 -5.85 28.61
C GLY A 247 -9.24 -5.67 30.09
N ILE A 248 -9.78 -6.62 30.87
CA ILE A 248 -9.62 -6.67 32.31
C ILE A 248 -8.95 -7.99 32.67
N LEU A 249 -7.75 -7.93 33.25
CA LEU A 249 -6.96 -9.09 33.66
C LEU A 249 -6.91 -9.19 35.18
N GLN A 250 -7.08 -10.38 35.74
CA GLN A 250 -6.86 -10.62 37.16
C GLN A 250 -5.41 -11.01 37.41
N ALA A 251 -4.73 -10.32 38.31
CA ALA A 251 -3.34 -10.65 38.65
C ALA A 251 -2.99 -10.23 40.08
N ALA A 252 -1.86 -10.73 40.57
CA ALA A 252 -1.29 -10.35 41.85
C ALA A 252 -0.90 -8.86 41.85
N GLY A 253 -1.12 -8.20 42.98
CA GLY A 253 -1.10 -6.75 43.12
C GLY A 253 -0.95 -6.26 44.55
N TYR A 254 -1.02 -4.94 44.73
CA TYR A 254 -1.16 -4.31 46.05
C TYR A 254 -2.41 -3.47 46.09
N LYS A 255 -3.31 -3.74 47.05
CA LYS A 255 -4.36 -2.77 47.38
C LYS A 255 -3.71 -1.64 48.16
N MET A 256 -3.66 -0.47 47.53
CA MET A 256 -3.03 0.72 48.08
C MET A 256 -4.08 1.64 48.70
N ALA A 257 -3.75 2.25 49.84
CA ALA A 257 -4.58 3.27 50.47
C ALA A 257 -3.69 4.34 51.08
N CYS A 258 -4.03 5.62 50.87
CA CYS A 258 -3.26 6.75 51.33
C CYS A 258 -4.09 7.65 52.25
N ALA A 259 -3.45 8.16 53.30
CA ALA A 259 -3.98 9.18 54.20
C ALA A 259 -3.18 10.48 54.04
N ASN A 260 -3.91 11.58 54.04
CA ASN A 260 -3.34 12.92 53.92
C ASN A 260 -3.15 13.50 55.32
N GLY A 261 -2.00 14.10 55.55
CA GLY A 261 -1.68 14.81 56.77
C GLY A 261 -0.84 16.03 56.48
N THR A 262 -0.64 16.84 57.51
CA THR A 262 0.21 18.02 57.46
C THR A 262 1.07 18.06 58.72
N GLU A 263 2.26 18.62 58.58
CA GLU A 263 3.17 18.85 59.70
C GLU A 263 3.61 20.31 59.69
N PHE A 264 3.56 20.96 60.84
CA PHE A 264 3.95 22.36 60.95
C PHE A 264 5.47 22.51 60.87
N PHE A 265 5.90 23.58 60.23
CA PHE A 265 7.28 23.90 59.97
C PHE A 265 7.49 25.42 60.03
N ASP A 266 8.46 25.87 60.82
CA ASP A 266 8.86 27.27 60.88
C ASP A 266 10.38 27.35 60.85
N LYS A 267 10.92 28.02 59.81
CA LYS A 267 12.34 28.36 59.71
C LYS A 267 12.57 29.83 59.46
N THR A 268 11.58 30.67 59.76
CA THR A 268 11.80 32.11 59.74
C THR A 268 12.83 32.47 60.82
N PRO A 269 13.97 33.12 60.47
CA PRO A 269 14.96 33.53 61.44
C PRO A 269 14.34 34.59 62.35
N ARG A 270 14.39 34.38 63.68
CA ARG A 270 13.93 35.37 64.66
C ARG A 270 15.09 36.23 65.12
N MET A 271 14.83 37.51 65.40
CA MET A 271 15.82 38.40 65.99
C MET A 271 16.15 37.94 67.43
N PRO A 272 17.35 38.25 67.96
CA PRO A 272 17.80 37.81 69.28
C PRO A 272 16.86 38.18 70.43
N ASP A 273 16.08 39.25 70.26
CA ASP A 273 15.17 39.80 71.28
C ASP A 273 13.79 39.11 71.30
N GLU A 274 13.50 38.24 70.33
CA GLU A 274 12.23 37.51 70.14
C GLU A 274 12.34 36.00 70.39
N VAL A 275 13.42 35.57 71.06
CA VAL A 275 13.71 34.15 71.29
C VAL A 275 12.74 33.62 72.36
N ALA A 276 11.75 32.84 71.92
CA ALA A 276 10.88 32.04 72.78
C ALA A 276 11.67 30.90 73.47
N GLU A 277 11.05 30.24 74.47
CA GLU A 277 11.67 29.18 75.30
C GLU A 277 12.26 27.99 74.52
N ASP A 278 11.89 27.83 73.24
CA ASP A 278 12.34 26.80 72.31
C ASP A 278 13.61 27.15 71.51
N GLY A 279 14.19 28.35 71.72
CA GLY A 279 15.38 28.81 71.01
C GLY A 279 15.14 29.22 69.56
N ASN A 280 16.20 29.59 68.83
CA ASN A 280 16.08 30.05 67.44
C ASN A 280 16.00 28.83 66.48
N SER A 281 14.80 28.24 66.37
CA SER A 281 14.53 26.98 65.65
C SER A 281 14.89 26.99 64.16
N ALA A 282 15.15 28.16 63.57
CA ALA A 282 15.67 28.36 62.23
C ALA A 282 17.04 27.68 61.98
N PHE A 283 17.91 27.61 63.00
CA PHE A 283 19.25 27.02 62.90
C PHE A 283 19.24 25.49 62.95
N ASN A 284 18.17 24.88 63.47
CA ASN A 284 18.05 23.43 63.54
C ASN A 284 17.71 22.84 62.17
N GLU A 285 18.29 21.69 61.84
CA GLU A 285 17.93 20.95 60.64
C GLU A 285 16.47 20.50 60.67
N SER A 286 15.86 20.50 59.50
CA SER A 286 14.46 20.16 59.35
C SER A 286 14.20 19.52 58.01
N THR A 287 13.39 18.47 58.00
CA THR A 287 13.13 17.74 56.76
C THR A 287 12.00 18.43 56.01
N VAL A 288 12.31 19.02 54.85
CA VAL A 288 11.35 19.71 53.97
C VAL A 288 10.87 18.82 52.82
N PHE A 289 11.62 17.76 52.53
CA PHE A 289 11.22 16.69 51.63
C PHE A 289 11.78 15.35 52.13
N SER A 290 10.98 14.29 52.15
CA SER A 290 11.48 12.94 52.35
C SER A 290 10.54 11.88 51.81
N THR A 291 11.10 10.81 51.26
CA THR A 291 10.38 9.60 50.87
C THR A 291 10.98 8.42 51.64
N ASN A 292 10.26 7.97 52.67
CA ASN A 292 10.70 6.88 53.53
C ASN A 292 9.81 5.65 53.33
N PHE A 293 10.45 4.49 53.25
CA PHE A 293 9.78 3.20 53.11
C PHE A 293 10.05 2.37 54.35
N SER A 294 9.01 1.72 54.85
CA SER A 294 9.13 0.70 55.89
C SER A 294 8.54 -0.60 55.39
N TYR A 295 9.19 -1.71 55.73
CA TYR A 295 8.75 -3.05 55.41
C TYR A 295 8.54 -3.83 56.69
N MET A 296 7.39 -4.49 56.81
CA MET A 296 7.09 -5.31 57.98
C MET A 296 7.48 -6.75 57.71
N ILE A 297 8.40 -7.26 58.51
CA ILE A 297 8.83 -8.66 58.49
C ILE A 297 8.16 -9.34 59.66
N TYR A 298 7.28 -10.27 59.34
CA TYR A 298 6.54 -10.99 60.35
C TYR A 298 7.17 -12.35 60.63
N GLU A 299 7.18 -12.72 61.91
CA GLU A 299 7.64 -14.04 62.35
C GLU A 299 6.64 -15.14 61.96
N PRO A 300 7.10 -16.37 61.65
CA PRO A 300 6.23 -17.47 61.20
C PRO A 300 5.11 -17.85 62.17
N THR A 301 5.22 -17.48 63.45
CA THR A 301 4.31 -17.85 64.53
C THR A 301 3.15 -16.86 64.71
N GLN A 302 3.23 -15.66 64.13
CA GLN A 302 2.15 -14.68 64.19
C GLN A 302 1.14 -14.94 63.05
N LYS A 303 -0.05 -15.46 63.41
CA LYS A 303 -1.20 -15.48 62.51
C LYS A 303 -1.68 -14.05 62.27
N LEU A 304 -1.23 -13.45 61.18
CA LEU A 304 -1.64 -12.12 60.77
C LEU A 304 -3.06 -12.11 60.24
N ARG A 305 -3.78 -11.02 60.45
CA ARG A 305 -5.08 -10.85 59.79
C ARG A 305 -4.81 -10.58 58.31
N ALA A 306 -5.67 -11.08 57.42
CA ALA A 306 -5.56 -10.97 55.97
C ALA A 306 -5.61 -9.52 55.39
N ARG A 307 -5.41 -8.48 56.21
CA ARG A 307 -5.54 -7.07 55.83
C ARG A 307 -4.35 -6.21 56.27
N GLU A 308 -3.28 -6.81 56.75
CA GLU A 308 -2.12 -6.05 57.22
C GLU A 308 -1.22 -5.62 56.05
N PRO A 309 -0.69 -4.38 56.06
CA PRO A 309 0.17 -3.90 54.98
C PRO A 309 1.57 -4.50 55.08
N VAL A 310 2.17 -4.88 53.95
CA VAL A 310 3.57 -5.36 53.96
C VAL A 310 4.57 -4.22 53.85
N MET A 311 4.14 -3.10 53.27
CA MET A 311 4.99 -1.95 53.01
C MET A 311 4.22 -0.66 53.24
N ASN A 312 4.87 0.29 53.92
CA ASN A 312 4.34 1.63 54.10
C ASN A 312 5.29 2.65 53.47
N LEU A 313 4.70 3.61 52.77
CA LEU A 313 5.36 4.79 52.21
C LEU A 313 4.95 6.01 53.03
N THR A 314 5.94 6.79 53.46
CA THR A 314 5.72 8.14 54.00
C THR A 314 6.42 9.14 53.10
N ALA A 315 5.65 9.93 52.35
CA ALA A 315 6.14 11.02 51.54
C ALA A 315 5.84 12.35 52.24
N LYS A 316 6.88 13.11 52.57
CA LYS A 316 6.82 14.47 53.11
C LYS A 316 7.33 15.41 52.04
N PHE A 317 6.60 16.47 51.73
CA PHE A 317 7.03 17.45 50.74
C PHE A 317 6.44 18.82 51.03
N LYS A 318 7.25 19.84 50.77
CA LYS A 318 6.87 21.24 50.88
C LYS A 318 6.18 21.69 49.58
N GLU A 319 4.86 21.86 49.60
CA GLU A 319 4.04 22.24 48.43
C GLU A 319 4.24 23.71 48.01
N HIS A 320 4.43 24.60 48.99
CA HIS A 320 4.56 26.04 48.80
C HIS A 320 5.97 26.52 49.13
N GLY A 321 6.46 27.57 48.47
CA GLY A 321 7.81 28.12 48.66
C GLY A 321 8.02 28.96 49.94
N ARG A 322 7.12 28.87 50.93
CA ARG A 322 7.17 29.71 52.14
C ARG A 322 8.09 29.13 53.19
N CYS A 323 8.72 29.97 54.00
CA CYS A 323 9.63 29.51 55.07
C CYS A 323 8.96 29.17 56.39
N LYS A 324 7.65 29.42 56.46
CA LYS A 324 6.77 29.07 57.56
C LYS A 324 5.47 28.53 56.99
N GLY A 325 4.94 27.49 57.60
CA GLY A 325 3.67 26.89 57.23
C GLY A 325 3.65 25.39 57.44
N ASN A 326 2.72 24.74 56.75
CA ASN A 326 2.56 23.29 56.84
C ASN A 326 3.20 22.62 55.64
N VAL A 327 3.94 21.54 55.87
CA VAL A 327 4.40 20.61 54.82
C VAL A 327 3.41 19.46 54.71
N ALA A 328 3.15 19.02 53.48
CA ALA A 328 2.25 17.92 53.22
C ALA A 328 2.92 16.60 53.56
N VAL A 329 2.17 15.71 54.20
CA VAL A 329 2.60 14.35 54.54
C VAL A 329 1.57 13.36 53.99
N ARG A 330 2.01 12.46 53.11
CA ARG A 330 1.20 11.37 52.57
C ARG A 330 1.69 10.07 53.16
N LYS A 331 0.80 9.36 53.85
CA LYS A 331 1.08 8.03 54.42
C LYS A 331 0.28 7.00 53.64
N CYS A 332 0.97 6.15 52.90
CA CYS A 332 0.35 5.12 52.08
C CYS A 332 0.72 3.73 52.58
N ILE A 333 -0.26 2.84 52.57
CA ILE A 333 -0.10 1.43 52.93
C ILE A 333 -0.32 0.57 51.68
N MET A 334 0.48 -0.49 51.54
CA MET A 334 0.40 -1.44 50.44
C MET A 334 0.10 -2.84 51.00
N VAL A 335 -1.09 -3.37 50.71
CA VAL A 335 -1.54 -4.68 51.16
C VAL A 335 -1.54 -5.65 49.96
N PRO A 336 -0.82 -6.78 50.00
CA PRO A 336 -0.82 -7.73 48.89
C PRO A 336 -2.22 -8.30 48.64
N ALA A 337 -2.63 -8.34 47.37
CA ALA A 337 -3.97 -8.76 46.98
C ALA A 337 -4.03 -9.19 45.51
N THR A 338 -5.02 -9.99 45.14
CA THR A 338 -5.44 -10.21 43.76
C THR A 338 -6.35 -9.07 43.34
N LEU A 339 -5.98 -8.38 42.25
CA LEU A 339 -6.69 -7.21 41.72
C LEU A 339 -7.10 -7.43 40.26
N THR A 340 -8.10 -6.67 39.81
CA THR A 340 -8.41 -6.55 38.36
C THR A 340 -7.69 -5.36 37.78
N TYR A 341 -6.79 -5.60 36.83
CA TYR A 341 -6.07 -4.60 36.07
C TYR A 341 -6.75 -4.33 34.74
N ARG A 342 -6.82 -3.05 34.36
CA ARG A 342 -7.16 -2.66 32.99
C ARG A 342 -5.91 -2.70 32.15
N ILE A 343 -5.98 -3.49 31.08
CA ILE A 343 -4.83 -3.79 30.22
C ILE A 343 -5.10 -3.36 28.79
N VAL A 344 -4.02 -3.00 28.11
CA VAL A 344 -3.99 -2.75 26.68
C VAL A 344 -3.02 -3.74 26.05
N ILE A 345 -3.49 -4.43 25.02
CA ILE A 345 -2.68 -5.32 24.20
C ILE A 345 -2.59 -4.69 22.81
N ALA A 346 -1.37 -4.39 22.40
CA ALA A 346 -1.08 -3.82 21.08
C ALA A 346 0.22 -4.43 20.55
N ASN A 347 0.23 -4.77 19.27
CA ASN A 347 1.42 -5.31 18.58
C ASN A 347 2.07 -6.49 19.34
N GLY A 348 1.26 -7.44 19.82
CA GLY A 348 1.73 -8.60 20.58
C GLY A 348 2.34 -8.29 21.95
N THR A 349 2.22 -7.06 22.44
CA THR A 349 2.69 -6.64 23.78
C THR A 349 1.52 -6.35 24.69
N ILE A 350 1.68 -6.61 25.99
CA ILE A 350 0.70 -6.30 27.04
C ILE A 350 1.26 -5.22 27.96
N ALA A 351 0.42 -4.24 28.30
CA ALA A 351 0.74 -3.19 29.25
C ALA A 351 -0.49 -2.83 30.10
N LEU A 352 -0.25 -2.19 31.24
CA LEU A 352 -1.30 -1.52 32.00
C LEU A 352 -1.84 -0.34 31.18
N ASP A 353 -3.15 -0.14 31.22
CA ASP A 353 -3.78 1.01 30.59
C ASP A 353 -3.41 2.29 31.36
N ARG A 354 -2.78 3.24 30.67
CA ARG A 354 -2.32 4.52 31.25
C ARG A 354 -3.49 5.44 31.64
N GLY A 355 -4.70 5.20 31.14
CA GLY A 355 -5.89 5.93 31.53
C GLY A 355 -6.39 5.61 32.95
N TYR A 356 -5.86 4.56 33.57
CA TYR A 356 -6.30 4.08 34.88
C TYR A 356 -5.14 3.97 35.87
N THR A 357 -5.43 4.19 37.14
CA THR A 357 -4.45 4.29 38.22
C THR A 357 -4.61 3.15 39.24
N TYR A 358 -3.82 3.16 40.33
CA TYR A 358 -3.96 2.20 41.43
C TYR A 358 -5.30 2.33 42.17
N GLU A 359 -6.00 3.46 42.03
CA GLU A 359 -7.30 3.70 42.69
C GLU A 359 -8.43 2.94 41.99
N ASP A 360 -8.33 2.79 40.67
CA ASP A 360 -9.28 2.08 39.82
C ASP A 360 -9.19 0.55 39.94
N ASP A 361 -8.11 0.04 40.53
CA ASP A 361 -7.90 -1.39 40.70
C ASP A 361 -8.87 -1.96 41.75
N ARG A 362 -9.77 -2.83 41.27
CA ARG A 362 -10.77 -3.50 42.10
C ARG A 362 -10.16 -4.71 42.80
N LEU A 363 -10.40 -4.78 44.11
CA LEU A 363 -10.00 -5.90 44.94
C LEU A 363 -10.87 -7.14 44.65
N ILE A 364 -10.23 -8.28 44.41
CA ILE A 364 -10.88 -9.60 44.35
C ILE A 364 -10.70 -10.34 45.66
N LYS A 365 -9.44 -10.53 46.10
CA LYS A 365 -9.09 -11.25 47.33
C LYS A 365 -7.79 -10.70 47.90
N TYR A 366 -7.67 -10.64 49.22
CA TYR A 366 -6.36 -10.38 49.86
C TYR A 366 -5.49 -11.63 49.82
N ALA A 367 -4.17 -11.43 49.78
CA ALA A 367 -3.18 -12.52 49.85
C ALA A 367 -3.28 -13.30 51.17
N GLU A 368 -2.97 -14.60 51.14
CA GLU A 368 -2.95 -15.42 52.35
C GLU A 368 -1.58 -15.34 53.06
N THR A 369 -1.58 -15.58 54.37
CA THR A 369 -0.54 -15.16 55.32
C THR A 369 0.85 -15.79 55.15
N SER A 370 1.01 -16.82 54.30
CA SER A 370 2.31 -17.39 53.97
C SER A 370 3.10 -16.60 52.92
N GLU A 371 2.49 -15.57 52.33
CA GLU A 371 3.00 -14.85 51.15
C GLU A 371 3.74 -13.53 51.49
N MET A 372 3.74 -13.09 52.75
CA MET A 372 4.20 -11.74 53.14
C MET A 372 5.73 -11.53 53.15
N GLN A 373 6.55 -12.57 53.18
CA GLN A 373 8.02 -12.43 53.04
C GLN A 373 8.47 -12.36 51.58
N LEU A 374 7.55 -12.57 50.64
CA LEU A 374 7.85 -12.66 49.21
C LEU A 374 8.06 -11.30 48.55
N HIS A 375 7.67 -10.21 49.22
CA HIS A 375 7.63 -8.86 48.64
C HIS A 375 8.86 -7.98 48.97
N GLY A 376 9.83 -8.53 49.71
CA GLY A 376 10.98 -7.75 50.20
C GLY A 376 11.85 -7.15 49.10
N GLY A 377 11.99 -7.82 47.96
CA GLY A 377 12.77 -7.29 46.83
C GLY A 377 12.10 -6.12 46.14
N ILE A 378 10.76 -6.12 46.05
CA ILE A 378 9.99 -4.97 45.55
C ILE A 378 10.20 -3.78 46.49
N PHE A 379 10.15 -4.00 47.81
CA PHE A 379 10.47 -2.95 48.79
C PHE A 379 11.88 -2.39 48.58
N LEU A 380 12.89 -3.26 48.49
CA LEU A 380 14.28 -2.84 48.32
C LEU A 380 14.49 -2.07 47.00
N ALA A 381 13.82 -2.49 45.93
CA ALA A 381 13.83 -1.78 44.66
C ALA A 381 13.18 -0.39 44.75
N LEU A 382 11.99 -0.28 45.34
CA LEU A 382 11.31 1.00 45.52
C LEU A 382 12.11 1.95 46.42
N GLN A 383 12.69 1.43 47.51
CA GLN A 383 13.56 2.19 48.39
C GLN A 383 14.80 2.68 47.65
N GLY A 384 15.47 1.81 46.88
CA GLY A 384 16.66 2.16 46.11
C GLY A 384 16.41 3.19 45.01
N ILE A 385 15.25 3.13 44.36
CA ILE A 385 14.88 4.07 43.28
C ILE A 385 14.40 5.41 43.87
N PHE A 386 13.56 5.37 44.90
CA PHE A 386 12.78 6.53 45.31
C PHE A 386 13.17 7.15 46.65
N SER A 387 13.94 6.48 47.52
CA SER A 387 14.28 7.06 48.82
C SER A 387 15.16 8.30 48.66
N ALA A 388 14.70 9.39 49.27
CA ALA A 388 15.38 10.66 49.24
C ALA A 388 15.01 11.48 50.48
N LYS A 389 15.89 12.38 50.88
CA LYS A 389 15.68 13.29 52.01
C LYS A 389 16.36 14.62 51.72
N VAL A 390 15.65 15.70 51.99
CA VAL A 390 16.16 17.08 51.94
C VAL A 390 15.98 17.70 53.31
N THR A 391 17.08 18.18 53.89
CA THR A 391 17.05 19.01 55.08
C THR A 391 17.31 20.47 54.74
N LEU A 392 16.62 21.36 55.46
CA LEU A 392 16.80 22.80 55.40
C LEU A 392 17.23 23.31 56.78
N ARG A 393 18.17 24.24 56.80
CA ARG A 393 18.56 25.01 57.99
C ARG A 393 18.95 26.43 57.60
N TRP A 394 18.80 27.38 58.50
CA TRP A 394 19.34 28.72 58.33
C TRP A 394 20.85 28.72 58.57
N ALA A 395 21.63 29.25 57.63
CA ALA A 395 23.09 29.29 57.67
C ALA A 395 23.66 30.72 57.84
N GLY A 396 22.82 31.70 58.20
CA GLY A 396 23.25 33.08 58.46
C GLY A 396 23.28 33.94 57.19
N ALA A 397 24.39 34.67 56.98
CA ALA A 397 24.48 35.75 55.98
C ALA A 397 24.22 35.33 54.51
N VAL A 398 24.36 34.04 54.20
CA VAL A 398 24.16 33.49 52.83
C VAL A 398 22.75 32.90 52.64
N GLY A 399 21.93 32.86 53.71
CA GLY A 399 20.55 32.37 53.67
C GLY A 399 20.39 30.95 54.18
N TYR A 400 19.56 30.16 53.49
CA TYR A 400 19.27 28.77 53.87
C TYR A 400 20.25 27.80 53.21
N ASP A 401 20.76 26.87 54.01
CA ASP A 401 21.53 25.71 53.55
C ASP A 401 20.59 24.53 53.36
N MET A 402 20.79 23.80 52.26
CA MET A 402 19.94 22.69 51.85
C MET A 402 20.81 21.47 51.54
N THR A 403 20.70 20.44 52.37
CA THR A 403 21.38 19.16 52.10
C THR A 403 20.38 18.20 51.45
N THR A 404 20.78 17.58 50.34
CA THR A 404 19.93 16.67 49.57
C THR A 404 20.59 15.30 49.46
N THR A 405 19.82 14.26 49.72
CA THR A 405 20.19 12.86 49.52
C THR A 405 19.15 12.17 48.64
N GLY A 406 19.61 11.33 47.72
CA GLY A 406 18.75 10.62 46.76
C GLY A 406 18.30 11.48 45.57
N ILE A 407 18.11 10.84 44.41
CA ILE A 407 17.79 11.51 43.14
C ILE A 407 16.34 12.00 43.06
N THR A 408 15.42 11.37 43.79
CA THR A 408 13.99 11.70 43.78
C THR A 408 13.74 13.14 44.19
N ALA A 409 14.40 13.61 45.24
CA ALA A 409 14.29 14.99 45.70
C ALA A 409 14.60 15.99 44.58
N LEU A 410 15.59 15.70 43.74
CA LEU A 410 15.97 16.56 42.61
C LEU A 410 14.89 16.51 41.51
N ARG A 411 14.34 15.33 41.19
CA ARG A 411 13.32 15.14 40.15
C ARG A 411 12.03 15.93 40.43
N TYR A 412 11.60 15.96 41.69
CA TYR A 412 10.36 16.63 42.10
C TYR A 412 10.57 18.07 42.57
N SER A 413 11.83 18.54 42.66
CA SER A 413 12.12 19.93 43.03
C SER A 413 11.61 20.92 41.98
N ARG A 414 11.03 22.02 42.44
CA ARG A 414 10.58 23.15 41.63
C ARG A 414 10.88 24.44 42.38
N ARG A 415 11.09 25.52 41.64
CA ARG A 415 11.08 26.86 42.22
C ARG A 415 9.63 27.33 42.37
N ALA A 416 9.28 27.92 43.50
CA ALA A 416 8.02 28.62 43.66
C ALA A 416 8.05 29.90 42.80
N LYS A 417 6.93 30.17 42.10
CA LYS A 417 6.78 31.37 41.28
C LYS A 417 6.24 32.46 42.21
N GLU A 418 7.12 33.38 42.60
CA GLU A 418 6.81 34.72 43.11
C GLU A 418 5.58 34.80 44.05
N ASP A 419 5.71 34.20 45.24
CA ASP A 419 4.96 34.71 46.40
C ASP A 419 5.66 36.04 46.74
N THR A 420 4.93 37.16 46.66
CA THR A 420 5.39 38.55 46.80
C THR A 420 5.93 38.91 48.20
N ASP A 421 6.28 37.91 49.01
CA ASP A 421 6.87 38.09 50.33
C ASP A 421 8.39 37.91 50.29
N THR A 422 9.03 38.78 51.05
CA THR A 422 10.46 39.18 51.11
C THR A 422 11.50 38.08 51.34
N ASP A 423 11.15 36.79 51.27
CA ASP A 423 12.01 35.66 51.64
C ASP A 423 12.54 34.88 50.41
N PHE A 424 13.27 35.59 49.55
CA PHE A 424 13.79 35.09 48.26
C PHE A 424 14.64 33.82 48.39
N LEU A 425 15.16 33.55 49.59
CA LEU A 425 16.09 32.46 49.90
C LEU A 425 15.39 31.12 50.21
N CYS A 426 14.06 31.10 50.39
CA CYS A 426 13.32 29.91 50.85
C CYS A 426 12.33 29.32 49.82
N GLN A 427 12.36 29.81 48.58
CA GLN A 427 11.37 29.55 47.53
C GLN A 427 11.35 28.12 46.95
N ASN A 428 12.03 27.16 47.56
CA ASN A 428 12.03 25.77 47.11
C ASN A 428 10.71 25.08 47.46
N ARG A 429 10.14 24.38 46.48
CA ARG A 429 8.96 23.51 46.66
C ARG A 429 9.17 22.18 45.96
N TRP A 430 8.40 21.17 46.34
CA TRP A 430 8.41 19.85 45.73
C TRP A 430 7.01 19.42 45.32
N LEU A 431 6.92 18.80 44.16
CA LEU A 431 5.69 18.14 43.70
C LEU A 431 5.51 16.81 44.46
N ASP A 432 4.26 16.37 44.60
CA ASP A 432 3.93 15.10 45.26
C ASP A 432 4.50 13.91 44.46
N PRO A 433 5.46 13.14 45.00
CA PRO A 433 6.00 11.97 44.32
C PRO A 433 5.16 10.70 44.51
N THR A 434 4.12 10.75 45.36
CA THR A 434 3.38 9.57 45.82
C THR A 434 2.79 8.79 44.67
N HIS A 435 2.16 9.47 43.71
CA HIS A 435 1.52 8.81 42.57
C HIS A 435 2.49 7.96 41.75
N ASP A 436 3.65 8.52 41.38
CA ASP A 436 4.64 7.83 40.55
C ASP A 436 5.28 6.65 41.28
N ILE A 437 5.50 6.76 42.60
CA ILE A 437 6.00 5.68 43.44
C ILE A 437 5.02 4.51 43.46
N LEU A 438 3.73 4.80 43.69
CA LEU A 438 2.67 3.78 43.74
C LEU A 438 2.41 3.15 42.37
N MET A 439 2.45 3.93 41.29
CA MET A 439 2.35 3.40 39.93
C MET A 439 3.55 2.51 39.57
N THR A 440 4.76 2.84 40.04
CA THR A 440 5.94 1.98 39.87
C THR A 440 5.77 0.66 40.63
N ALA A 441 5.28 0.70 41.87
CA ALA A 441 4.97 -0.50 42.64
C ALA A 441 3.91 -1.37 41.94
N ARG A 442 2.88 -0.75 41.38
CA ARG A 442 1.82 -1.39 40.58
C ARG A 442 2.39 -2.08 39.34
N GLU A 443 3.27 -1.41 38.59
CA GLU A 443 3.87 -1.95 37.38
C GLU A 443 4.85 -3.11 37.67
N LEU A 444 5.71 -2.97 38.68
CA LEU A 444 6.63 -4.04 39.09
C LEU A 444 5.89 -5.31 39.47
N MET A 445 4.80 -5.17 40.23
CA MET A 445 3.96 -6.28 40.63
C MET A 445 3.23 -6.92 39.44
N PHE A 446 2.71 -6.11 38.52
CA PHE A 446 2.09 -6.57 37.28
C PHE A 446 3.06 -7.35 36.39
N ARG A 447 4.28 -6.83 36.20
CA ARG A 447 5.35 -7.51 35.44
C ARG A 447 5.72 -8.84 36.07
N LEU A 448 5.86 -8.87 37.40
CA LEU A 448 6.16 -10.09 38.14
C LEU A 448 5.05 -11.13 37.97
N ALA A 449 3.78 -10.72 38.03
CA ALA A 449 2.64 -11.62 37.83
C ALA A 449 2.63 -12.27 36.43
N LEU A 450 3.05 -11.53 35.39
CA LEU A 450 3.15 -12.02 34.01
C LEU A 450 4.44 -12.80 33.73
N GLN A 451 5.48 -12.62 34.53
CA GLN A 451 6.73 -13.38 34.41
C GLN A 451 6.56 -14.84 34.83
N GLY A 452 5.43 -15.19 35.47
CA GLY A 452 5.01 -16.54 35.83
C GLY A 452 4.77 -17.46 34.63
N ASN A 453 5.75 -17.62 33.75
CA ASN A 453 5.86 -18.68 32.74
C ASN A 453 6.25 -20.02 33.42
N ASN A 454 5.72 -20.27 34.60
CA ASN A 454 5.84 -21.53 35.31
C ASN A 454 4.71 -22.43 34.81
N SER A 455 5.05 -23.63 34.37
CA SER A 455 4.16 -24.67 33.83
C SER A 455 2.97 -25.05 34.72
N TYR A 456 2.89 -24.46 35.93
CA TYR A 456 1.95 -24.76 36.99
C TYR A 456 0.82 -23.73 37.12
N VAL A 457 0.89 -22.57 36.44
CA VAL A 457 -0.19 -21.56 36.45
C VAL A 457 -1.05 -21.72 35.19
N ALA A 458 -2.31 -22.09 35.36
CA ALA A 458 -3.26 -22.22 34.27
C ALA A 458 -3.51 -20.86 33.59
N ALA A 459 -3.62 -20.87 32.26
CA ALA A 459 -4.01 -19.67 31.51
C ALA A 459 -5.47 -19.30 31.85
N GLN A 460 -5.70 -18.03 32.17
CA GLN A 460 -7.04 -17.49 32.32
C GLN A 460 -7.55 -16.97 30.97
N SER A 461 -8.83 -17.20 30.70
CA SER A 461 -9.50 -16.67 29.50
C SER A 461 -9.94 -15.23 29.73
N VAL A 462 -9.19 -14.27 29.21
CA VAL A 462 -9.47 -12.84 29.35
C VAL A 462 -10.32 -12.36 28.19
N ARG A 463 -11.50 -11.81 28.51
CA ARG A 463 -12.36 -11.17 27.52
C ARG A 463 -11.82 -9.78 27.20
N VAL A 464 -11.46 -9.55 25.95
CA VAL A 464 -10.96 -8.26 25.45
C VAL A 464 -11.88 -7.70 24.36
N SER A 465 -12.05 -6.39 24.38
CA SER A 465 -12.67 -5.62 23.30
C SER A 465 -11.57 -5.22 22.32
N GLN A 466 -11.62 -5.78 21.13
CA GLN A 466 -10.76 -5.43 20.01
C GLN A 466 -11.35 -4.20 19.32
N GLU A 467 -10.57 -3.12 19.29
CA GLU A 467 -10.83 -1.91 18.53
C GLU A 467 -9.71 -1.74 17.50
N GLY A 468 -10.08 -1.61 16.24
CA GLY A 468 -9.10 -1.41 15.18
C GLY A 468 -9.73 -0.88 13.91
N THR A 469 -8.87 -0.57 12.95
CA THR A 469 -9.27 -0.27 11.59
C THR A 469 -8.73 -1.36 10.68
N GLU A 470 -9.61 -1.96 9.91
CA GLU A 470 -9.26 -2.89 8.85
C GLU A 470 -9.48 -2.20 7.51
N VAL A 471 -8.53 -2.37 6.60
CA VAL A 471 -8.65 -1.80 5.27
C VAL A 471 -9.24 -2.87 4.36
N VAL A 472 -10.44 -2.61 3.85
CA VAL A 472 -11.16 -3.50 2.94
C VAL A 472 -11.27 -2.86 1.56
N TYR A 473 -11.29 -3.71 0.53
CA TYR A 473 -11.64 -3.25 -0.81
C TYR A 473 -13.15 -3.02 -0.89
N THR A 474 -13.55 -1.90 -1.49
CA THR A 474 -14.93 -1.63 -1.85
C THR A 474 -15.01 -1.36 -3.34
N SER A 475 -16.05 -1.91 -3.94
CA SER A 475 -16.24 -1.84 -5.37
C SER A 475 -17.18 -0.70 -5.73
N ASP A 476 -16.80 0.09 -6.74
CA ASP A 476 -17.65 1.11 -7.35
C ASP A 476 -18.13 0.62 -8.72
N PHE A 477 -19.36 0.11 -8.74
CA PHE A 477 -19.97 -0.48 -9.92
C PHE A 477 -20.23 0.53 -11.04
N LEU A 478 -20.30 1.83 -10.74
CA LEU A 478 -20.47 2.86 -11.76
C LEU A 478 -19.24 2.94 -12.64
N PHE A 479 -18.05 2.98 -12.05
CA PHE A 479 -16.79 3.01 -12.82
C PHE A 479 -16.56 1.71 -13.61
N LEU A 480 -16.91 0.55 -13.02
CA LEU A 480 -16.89 -0.72 -13.76
C LEU A 480 -17.86 -0.67 -14.95
N GLY A 481 -19.10 -0.21 -14.73
CA GLY A 481 -20.12 -0.11 -15.78
C GLY A 481 -19.67 0.78 -16.94
N LEU A 482 -19.09 1.94 -16.65
CA LEU A 482 -18.55 2.85 -17.68
C LEU A 482 -17.40 2.23 -18.47
N ALA A 483 -16.47 1.52 -17.80
CA ALA A 483 -15.37 0.83 -18.46
C ALA A 483 -15.88 -0.28 -19.41
N LEU A 484 -16.84 -1.09 -18.95
CA LEU A 484 -17.45 -2.15 -19.73
C LEU A 484 -18.30 -1.61 -20.89
N MET A 485 -18.98 -0.48 -20.69
CA MET A 485 -19.77 0.19 -21.73
C MET A 485 -18.89 0.60 -22.92
N LEU A 486 -17.71 1.18 -22.67
CA LEU A 486 -16.78 1.56 -23.75
C LEU A 486 -16.29 0.35 -24.55
N ILE A 487 -15.93 -0.74 -23.86
CA ILE A 487 -15.52 -2.00 -24.49
C ILE A 487 -16.67 -2.59 -25.31
N GLY A 488 -17.87 -2.63 -24.73
CA GLY A 488 -19.07 -3.18 -25.37
C GLY A 488 -19.48 -2.40 -26.62
N LEU A 489 -19.51 -1.06 -26.55
CA LEU A 489 -19.83 -0.21 -27.71
C LEU A 489 -18.83 -0.39 -28.85
N ALA A 490 -17.54 -0.44 -28.54
CA ALA A 490 -16.51 -0.69 -29.54
C ALA A 490 -16.64 -2.09 -30.15
N ALA A 491 -16.87 -3.13 -29.34
CA ALA A 491 -17.09 -4.48 -29.83
C ALA A 491 -18.32 -4.56 -30.77
N VAL A 492 -19.45 -3.98 -30.37
CA VAL A 492 -20.68 -3.93 -31.17
C VAL A 492 -20.47 -3.17 -32.49
N ALA A 493 -19.65 -2.11 -32.51
CA ALA A 493 -19.34 -1.37 -33.73
C ALA A 493 -18.38 -2.12 -34.67
N VAL A 494 -17.48 -2.95 -34.13
CA VAL A 494 -16.50 -3.72 -34.93
C VAL A 494 -17.11 -4.98 -35.53
N VAL A 495 -18.04 -5.66 -34.84
CA VAL A 495 -18.63 -6.94 -35.31
C VAL A 495 -19.22 -6.87 -36.72
N PRO A 496 -20.01 -5.85 -37.12
CA PRO A 496 -20.58 -5.82 -38.46
C PRO A 496 -19.52 -5.57 -39.55
N LEU A 497 -18.34 -5.05 -39.22
CA LEU A 497 -17.22 -4.91 -40.17
C LEU A 497 -16.63 -6.27 -40.58
N LEU A 498 -16.81 -7.28 -39.74
CA LEU A 498 -16.38 -8.64 -40.04
C LEU A 498 -17.35 -9.35 -40.98
N MET A 499 -18.60 -8.87 -41.14
CA MET A 499 -19.64 -9.52 -41.94
C MET A 499 -19.29 -9.60 -43.43
N TYR A 500 -19.97 -10.52 -44.15
CA TYR A 500 -19.81 -10.74 -45.59
C TYR A 500 -18.44 -11.30 -46.03
N TRP A 501 -17.62 -11.76 -45.08
CA TRP A 501 -16.36 -12.46 -45.35
C TRP A 501 -16.52 -13.64 -46.32
N TRP A 502 -17.68 -14.32 -46.27
CA TRP A 502 -17.98 -15.47 -47.13
C TRP A 502 -18.06 -15.13 -48.61
N ARG A 503 -18.17 -13.85 -48.98
CA ARG A 503 -18.10 -13.41 -50.37
C ARG A 503 -16.68 -13.37 -50.91
N LEU A 504 -15.66 -13.36 -50.06
CA LEU A 504 -14.25 -13.27 -50.44
C LEU A 504 -13.71 -14.65 -50.86
N GLY A 505 -12.99 -14.70 -51.99
CA GLY A 505 -12.39 -15.94 -52.52
C GLY A 505 -11.06 -16.34 -51.88
N ARG A 506 -10.46 -15.45 -51.08
CA ARG A 506 -9.12 -15.57 -50.48
C ARG A 506 -9.05 -14.80 -49.16
N ASP A 507 -7.97 -15.03 -48.40
CA ASP A 507 -7.62 -14.17 -47.27
C ASP A 507 -7.12 -12.83 -47.83
N VAL A 508 -7.68 -11.75 -47.32
CA VAL A 508 -7.47 -10.41 -47.85
C VAL A 508 -6.74 -9.52 -46.85
N SER A 509 -5.96 -8.58 -47.38
CA SER A 509 -5.27 -7.56 -46.61
C SER A 509 -5.35 -6.23 -47.34
N LEU A 510 -4.93 -5.15 -46.69
CA LEU A 510 -4.72 -3.85 -47.35
C LEU A 510 -3.24 -3.65 -47.72
N SER A 511 -2.53 -4.74 -48.00
CA SER A 511 -1.13 -4.65 -48.41
C SER A 511 -1.02 -3.94 -49.76
N PRO A 512 -0.02 -3.05 -49.95
CA PRO A 512 0.15 -2.32 -51.20
C PRO A 512 0.28 -3.22 -52.42
N ILE A 513 0.90 -4.40 -52.27
CA ILE A 513 1.10 -5.35 -53.37
C ILE A 513 -0.21 -6.02 -53.80
N GLU A 514 -1.11 -6.35 -52.87
CA GLU A 514 -2.44 -6.90 -53.20
C GLU A 514 -3.31 -5.85 -53.89
N ILE A 515 -3.29 -4.62 -53.39
CA ILE A 515 -4.05 -3.49 -53.96
C ILE A 515 -3.53 -3.20 -55.38
N ALA A 516 -2.21 -3.06 -55.55
CA ALA A 516 -1.59 -2.81 -56.85
C ALA A 516 -1.87 -3.94 -57.85
N ARG A 517 -1.84 -5.21 -57.41
CA ARG A 517 -2.18 -6.34 -58.28
C ARG A 517 -3.65 -6.31 -58.69
N ALA A 518 -4.57 -5.94 -57.78
CA ALA A 518 -5.99 -5.84 -58.09
C ALA A 518 -6.30 -4.70 -59.08
N PHE A 519 -5.56 -3.59 -59.02
CA PHE A 519 -5.59 -2.54 -60.05
C PHE A 519 -4.77 -2.88 -61.31
N SER A 520 -4.36 -4.14 -61.48
CA SER A 520 -3.67 -4.66 -62.67
C SER A 520 -2.33 -3.97 -62.97
N ALA A 521 -1.53 -3.64 -61.94
CA ALA A 521 -0.20 -3.08 -62.12
C ALA A 521 0.68 -3.98 -63.04
N PRO A 522 1.28 -3.42 -64.13
CA PRO A 522 2.05 -4.18 -65.12
C PRO A 522 3.22 -4.98 -64.53
N GLU A 523 3.95 -4.40 -63.58
CA GLU A 523 5.12 -5.05 -62.94
C GLU A 523 4.76 -6.27 -62.09
N LEU A 524 3.49 -6.40 -61.70
CA LEU A 524 2.98 -7.53 -60.94
C LEU A 524 2.27 -8.55 -61.86
N ALA A 525 2.28 -8.32 -63.18
CA ALA A 525 1.71 -9.24 -64.17
C ALA A 525 2.44 -10.59 -64.18
N GLY A 526 1.72 -11.64 -64.59
CA GLY A 526 2.21 -13.02 -64.61
C GLY A 526 1.96 -13.83 -63.33
N SER A 527 1.64 -13.18 -62.20
CA SER A 527 1.19 -13.83 -60.97
C SER A 527 -0.34 -14.01 -60.94
N GLY A 528 -0.84 -15.05 -60.28
CA GLY A 528 -2.27 -15.28 -60.06
C GLY A 528 -2.98 -14.14 -59.34
N SER A 529 -4.06 -13.61 -59.95
CA SER A 529 -4.82 -12.44 -59.46
C SER A 529 -5.58 -12.67 -58.14
N ASN A 530 -5.88 -13.92 -57.81
CA ASN A 530 -6.61 -14.30 -56.59
C ASN A 530 -5.67 -14.94 -55.52
N MET A 531 -4.37 -14.68 -55.60
CA MET A 531 -3.44 -15.05 -54.53
C MET A 531 -3.49 -14.04 -53.37
N ASP A 532 -3.17 -14.50 -52.15
CA ASP A 532 -2.98 -13.66 -50.96
C ASP A 532 -1.56 -13.07 -50.91
N ALA A 533 -1.38 -12.02 -50.11
CA ALA A 533 -0.15 -11.22 -50.03
C ALA A 533 1.10 -12.08 -49.80
N SER A 534 1.00 -13.08 -48.92
CA SER A 534 2.14 -13.95 -48.59
C SER A 534 2.60 -14.77 -49.80
N ARG A 535 1.65 -15.24 -50.61
CA ARG A 535 1.94 -15.96 -51.86
C ARG A 535 2.40 -15.03 -52.97
N LEU A 536 1.84 -13.82 -53.07
CA LEU A 536 2.34 -12.80 -54.01
C LEU A 536 3.81 -12.49 -53.71
N VAL A 537 4.15 -12.19 -52.45
CA VAL A 537 5.54 -11.87 -52.09
C VAL A 537 6.48 -13.04 -52.38
N LYS A 538 6.02 -14.28 -52.17
CA LYS A 538 6.81 -15.47 -52.51
C LYS A 538 7.05 -15.63 -54.03
N ASP A 539 6.07 -15.24 -54.85
CA ASP A 539 6.11 -15.41 -56.30
C ASP A 539 6.85 -14.27 -57.02
N ILE A 540 6.65 -13.03 -56.58
CA ILE A 540 7.13 -11.82 -57.28
C ILE A 540 8.00 -10.90 -56.42
N GLY A 541 8.31 -11.26 -55.17
CA GLY A 541 9.05 -10.40 -54.23
C GLY A 541 10.53 -10.14 -54.59
N ALA A 542 11.11 -10.92 -55.51
CA ALA A 542 12.47 -10.72 -56.00
C ALA A 542 12.58 -9.71 -57.16
N ARG A 543 11.45 -9.17 -57.65
CA ARG A 543 11.44 -8.22 -58.78
C ARG A 543 11.94 -6.84 -58.33
N GLU A 544 12.88 -6.27 -59.08
CA GLU A 544 13.37 -4.91 -58.86
C GLU A 544 12.37 -3.88 -59.40
N VAL A 545 12.05 -2.86 -58.61
CA VAL A 545 11.13 -1.78 -58.98
C VAL A 545 11.67 -0.41 -58.56
N ARG A 546 11.43 0.61 -59.39
CA ARG A 546 11.76 2.02 -59.12
C ARG A 546 10.55 2.91 -59.43
N TYR A 547 10.29 3.90 -58.59
CA TYR A 547 9.28 4.94 -58.86
C TYR A 547 9.91 6.12 -59.60
N GLY A 548 9.27 6.59 -60.67
CA GLY A 548 9.71 7.76 -61.43
C GLY A 548 8.91 7.96 -62.71
N ALA A 549 9.42 8.81 -63.60
CA ALA A 549 8.80 9.07 -64.90
C ALA A 549 9.10 7.91 -65.86
N VAL A 550 8.03 7.31 -66.41
CA VAL A 550 8.10 6.24 -67.42
C VAL A 550 7.48 6.76 -68.70
N SER A 551 8.22 6.72 -69.80
CA SER A 551 7.75 7.15 -71.11
C SER A 551 7.13 6.00 -71.89
N TYR A 552 5.86 6.14 -72.28
CA TYR A 552 5.15 5.18 -73.11
C TYR A 552 5.04 5.68 -74.54
N ARG A 553 5.11 4.75 -75.49
CA ARG A 553 4.86 5.02 -76.91
C ARG A 553 3.60 4.29 -77.34
N GLY A 554 2.62 5.03 -77.86
CA GLY A 554 1.36 4.46 -78.34
C GLY A 554 1.57 3.50 -79.52
N ALA A 555 0.86 2.36 -79.52
CA ALA A 555 0.97 1.35 -80.56
C ALA A 555 0.20 1.70 -81.86
N ASN A 556 -0.79 2.59 -81.79
CA ASN A 556 -1.64 2.97 -82.93
C ASN A 556 -1.71 4.49 -83.08
N SER A 557 -0.80 5.08 -83.85
CA SER A 557 -1.01 6.34 -84.58
C SER A 557 0.19 6.63 -85.47
N TYR A 558 -0.07 7.13 -86.68
CA TYR A 558 0.93 7.65 -87.61
C TYR A 558 1.68 8.90 -87.08
N GLN A 559 1.44 9.29 -85.83
CA GLN A 559 2.17 10.30 -85.07
C GLN A 559 2.51 9.67 -83.73
N GLY A 560 3.76 9.22 -83.56
CA GLY A 560 4.24 8.54 -82.35
C GLY A 560 4.22 9.45 -81.12
N HIS A 561 3.05 9.68 -80.53
CA HIS A 561 2.91 10.42 -79.30
C HIS A 561 3.54 9.63 -78.15
N VAL A 562 4.55 10.25 -77.54
CA VAL A 562 5.18 9.80 -76.31
C VAL A 562 4.54 10.58 -75.17
N TRP A 563 3.97 9.88 -74.20
CA TRP A 563 3.56 10.50 -72.94
C TRP A 563 4.35 9.87 -71.79
N SER A 564 4.55 10.63 -70.74
CA SER A 564 5.28 10.21 -69.55
C SER A 564 4.33 10.20 -68.38
N GLU A 565 4.31 9.10 -67.62
CA GLU A 565 3.47 8.98 -66.42
C GLU A 565 4.35 8.61 -65.21
N LEU A 566 3.89 8.93 -63.99
CA LEU A 566 4.57 8.53 -62.77
C LEU A 566 4.13 7.12 -62.34
N ALA A 567 5.00 6.14 -62.51
CA ALA A 567 4.70 4.74 -62.23
C ALA A 567 5.87 4.04 -61.53
N PHE A 568 5.56 2.90 -60.90
CA PHE A 568 6.58 1.93 -60.52
C PHE A 568 6.88 1.03 -61.73
N ALA A 569 8.13 0.98 -62.16
CA ALA A 569 8.58 0.11 -63.24
C ALA A 569 10.00 -0.43 -62.99
N HIS A 570 10.48 -1.33 -63.85
CA HIS A 570 11.86 -1.84 -63.76
C HIS A 570 12.89 -0.68 -63.78
N PRO A 571 13.97 -0.71 -62.96
CA PRO A 571 14.90 0.41 -62.85
C PRO A 571 15.52 0.91 -64.17
N SER A 572 15.61 0.04 -65.17
CA SER A 572 16.17 0.35 -66.49
C SER A 572 15.31 1.27 -67.35
N VAL A 573 14.00 1.37 -67.08
CA VAL A 573 13.05 2.17 -67.88
C VAL A 573 12.53 3.41 -67.15
N VAL A 574 12.98 3.62 -65.91
CA VAL A 574 12.49 4.69 -65.02
C VAL A 574 13.50 5.83 -64.95
N GLN A 575 13.03 7.03 -65.26
CA GLN A 575 13.79 8.27 -65.11
C GLN A 575 13.37 9.04 -63.86
N ALA A 576 14.27 9.87 -63.33
CA ALA A 576 13.93 10.73 -62.20
C ALA A 576 12.92 11.81 -62.64
N PRO A 577 11.85 12.08 -61.87
CA PRO A 577 10.87 13.10 -62.22
C PRO A 577 11.51 14.49 -62.20
N GLN A 578 11.19 15.31 -63.20
CA GLN A 578 11.72 16.66 -63.35
C GLN A 578 10.80 17.70 -62.71
N ARG A 579 11.40 18.77 -62.17
CA ARG A 579 10.67 19.83 -61.49
C ARG A 579 9.89 20.67 -62.50
N GLY A 580 8.57 20.72 -62.35
CA GLY A 580 7.68 21.55 -63.16
C GLY A 580 7.08 20.84 -64.39
N GLU A 581 7.48 19.60 -64.66
CA GLU A 581 6.83 18.76 -65.65
C GLU A 581 5.49 18.22 -65.14
N GLN A 582 4.52 18.08 -66.06
CA GLN A 582 3.24 17.42 -65.83
C GLN A 582 3.31 16.01 -66.43
N TYR A 583 2.89 15.01 -65.65
CA TYR A 583 2.90 13.59 -65.99
C TYR A 583 1.50 13.01 -65.94
#